data_AF-A0A1I1QE38-F1
#
_entry.id   AF-A0A1I1QE38-F1
#
_cell.length_a   1.000
_cell.length_b   1.000
_cell.length_c   1.000
_cell.angle_alpha   90.00
_cell.angle_beta   90.00
_cell.angle_gamma   90.00
#
_symmetry.space_group_name_H-M   'P 1'
#
loop_
_entity.id
_entity.type
_entity.pdbx_description
1 polymer ?
#
loop_
_entity_poly.entity_id
_entity_poly.type
_entity_poly.pdbx_seq_one_letter_code
_entity_poly.pdbx_strand_id
1 'polypeptide(L)'
;MPNALISTAPDFSQPIAVLKHCHDKIRQQLATLQNLLDHVPQHGSDAQAQQAAHSVMRYFNQAAPHHHADEEHDLLPMLTATATGEDAAVLQKLTPEILAEHQQMDSLWHSLNLQLTHIADGEAAIPLLSAQDVQQFSTIYASHMEKEETWIAPMAKRIFNEQQMQQLGAAMQQRRGISA
;
A
#
# COMPACT_ATOMS: atom_id res chain seq x y z
N MET A 1 23.13 26.74 3.12
CA MET A 1 22.61 25.36 3.05
C MET A 1 21.40 25.27 3.97
N PRO A 2 20.15 25.31 3.49
CA PRO A 2 19.02 25.15 4.38
C PRO A 2 18.77 23.67 4.68
N ASN A 3 18.98 23.36 5.95
CA ASN A 3 18.46 22.28 6.78
C ASN A 3 17.23 21.51 6.22
N ALA A 4 17.46 20.38 5.57
CA ALA A 4 16.41 19.40 5.26
C ALA A 4 16.31 18.38 6.39
N LEU A 5 15.79 18.78 7.56
CA LEU A 5 15.68 17.88 8.73
C LEU A 5 14.25 17.54 9.16
N ILE A 6 13.23 17.96 8.42
CA ILE A 6 11.88 17.41 8.54
C ILE A 6 11.31 17.29 7.13
N SER A 7 11.34 16.08 6.57
CA SER A 7 10.48 15.78 5.42
C SER A 7 9.05 15.75 5.94
N THR A 8 8.33 16.85 5.75
CA THR A 8 6.89 16.89 6.00
C THR A 8 6.22 15.87 5.09
N ALA A 9 5.29 15.07 5.63
CA ALA A 9 4.50 14.16 4.80
C ALA A 9 3.87 14.94 3.64
N PRO A 10 3.85 14.38 2.42
CA PRO A 10 3.23 15.05 1.29
C PRO A 10 1.74 15.28 1.59
N ASP A 11 1.24 16.42 1.15
CA ASP A 11 -0.19 16.69 1.12
C ASP A 11 -0.79 16.30 -0.23
N PHE A 12 -2.12 16.35 -0.32
CA PHE A 12 -2.85 15.96 -1.52
C PHE A 12 -2.71 16.93 -2.70
N SER A 13 -2.01 18.07 -2.55
CA SER A 13 -1.59 18.85 -3.73
C SER A 13 -0.48 18.15 -4.52
N GLN A 14 0.15 17.12 -3.93
CA GLN A 14 1.17 16.27 -4.54
C GLN A 14 0.72 14.80 -4.53
N PRO A 15 -0.36 14.44 -5.26
CA PRO A 15 -1.01 13.13 -5.13
C PRO A 15 -0.06 11.95 -5.39
N ILE A 16 0.82 12.05 -6.39
CA ILE A 16 1.79 10.98 -6.67
C ILE A 16 2.85 10.85 -5.55
N ALA A 17 3.17 11.95 -4.85
CA ALA A 17 4.04 11.87 -3.69
C ALA A 17 3.33 11.21 -2.49
N VAL A 18 2.02 11.43 -2.33
CA VAL A 18 1.20 10.73 -1.33
C VAL A 18 1.16 9.23 -1.59
N LEU A 19 0.96 8.78 -2.84
CA LEU A 19 1.01 7.35 -3.19
C LEU A 19 2.38 6.74 -2.85
N LYS A 20 3.48 7.41 -3.22
CA LYS A 20 4.82 6.97 -2.84
C LYS A 20 5.00 6.89 -1.31
N HIS A 21 4.43 7.84 -0.57
CA HIS A 21 4.46 7.80 0.89
C HIS A 21 3.68 6.60 1.46
N CYS A 22 2.54 6.25 0.85
CA CYS A 22 1.82 5.02 1.16
C CYS A 22 2.69 3.77 0.92
N HIS A 23 3.46 3.71 -0.16
CA HIS A 23 4.41 2.60 -0.38
C HIS A 23 5.48 2.51 0.72
N ASP A 24 6.03 3.65 1.14
CA ASP A 24 7.01 3.69 2.23
C ASP A 24 6.40 3.18 3.55
N LYS A 25 5.11 3.43 3.78
CA LYS A 25 4.37 2.88 4.93
C LYS A 25 4.05 1.39 4.78
N ILE A 26 3.70 0.92 3.58
CA ILE A 26 3.54 -0.51 3.28
C ILE A 26 4.83 -1.26 3.61
N ARG A 27 5.97 -0.78 3.11
CA ARG A 27 7.30 -1.36 3.40
C ARG A 27 7.58 -1.47 4.90
N GLN A 28 7.21 -0.45 5.67
CA GLN A 28 7.35 -0.47 7.14
C GLN A 28 6.49 -1.58 7.78
N GLN A 29 5.23 -1.74 7.36
CA GLN A 29 4.36 -2.78 7.91
C GLN A 29 4.78 -4.19 7.48
N LEU A 30 5.28 -4.37 6.26
CA LEU A 30 5.85 -5.65 5.80
C LEU A 30 7.09 -6.03 6.63
N ALA A 31 7.95 -5.06 6.97
CA ALA A 31 9.06 -5.31 7.88
C ALA A 31 8.58 -5.68 9.29
N THR A 32 7.52 -5.05 9.79
CA THR A 32 6.89 -5.44 11.07
C THR A 32 6.33 -6.87 11.03
N LEU A 33 5.68 -7.28 9.94
CA LEU A 33 5.24 -8.67 9.74
C LEU A 33 6.40 -9.65 9.77
N GLN A 34 7.51 -9.33 9.12
CA GLN A 34 8.70 -10.17 9.14
C GLN A 34 9.29 -10.30 10.56
N ASN A 35 9.34 -9.21 11.31
CA ASN A 35 9.82 -9.24 12.70
C ASN A 35 8.91 -10.08 13.62
N LEU A 36 7.61 -10.10 13.36
CA LEU A 36 6.66 -10.94 14.12
C LEU A 36 6.94 -12.44 13.93
N LEU A 37 7.41 -12.87 12.75
CA LEU A 37 7.77 -14.28 12.51
C LEU A 37 8.90 -14.75 13.44
N ASP A 38 9.84 -13.86 13.76
CA ASP A 38 10.96 -14.18 14.66
C ASP A 38 10.57 -14.05 16.14
N HIS A 39 9.74 -13.06 16.47
CA HIS A 39 9.37 -12.73 17.85
C HIS A 39 8.37 -13.71 18.47
N VAL A 40 7.30 -14.02 17.74
CA VAL A 40 6.17 -14.81 18.28
C VAL A 40 6.58 -16.23 18.73
N PRO A 41 7.46 -16.97 18.03
CA PRO A 41 7.92 -18.28 18.53
C PRO A 41 8.67 -18.23 19.85
N GLN A 42 9.31 -17.10 20.18
CA GLN A 42 10.17 -16.95 21.36
C GLN A 42 9.42 -16.35 22.56
N HIS A 43 8.51 -15.43 22.29
CA HIS A 43 7.84 -14.61 23.32
C HIS A 43 6.33 -14.83 23.37
N GLY A 44 5.77 -15.59 22.43
CA GLY A 44 4.33 -15.73 22.25
C GLY A 44 3.68 -14.40 21.86
N SER A 45 2.37 -14.30 22.13
CA SER A 45 1.57 -13.09 21.92
C SER A 45 1.72 -12.11 23.07
N ASP A 46 2.96 -11.73 23.41
CA ASP A 46 3.22 -10.73 24.44
C ASP A 46 2.72 -9.34 24.04
N ALA A 47 2.83 -8.36 24.95
CA ALA A 47 2.32 -7.01 24.71
C ALA A 47 2.97 -6.33 23.48
N GLN A 48 4.22 -6.66 23.17
CA GLN A 48 4.92 -6.14 22.00
C GLN A 48 4.38 -6.75 20.70
N ALA A 49 4.16 -8.06 20.68
CA ALA A 49 3.57 -8.76 19.55
C ALA A 49 2.13 -8.27 19.28
N GLN A 50 1.32 -8.12 20.33
CA GLN A 50 -0.05 -7.60 20.24
C GLN A 50 -0.07 -6.19 19.62
N GLN A 51 0.78 -5.29 20.11
CA GLN A 51 0.86 -3.93 19.58
C GLN A 51 1.31 -3.90 18.11
N ALA A 52 2.29 -4.72 17.75
CA ALA A 52 2.76 -4.84 16.37
C ALA A 52 1.66 -5.39 15.45
N ALA A 53 0.96 -6.45 15.85
CA ALA A 53 -0.17 -7.01 15.11
C ALA A 53 -1.27 -5.97 14.89
N HIS A 54 -1.69 -5.24 15.92
CA HIS A 54 -2.66 -4.16 15.80
C HIS A 54 -2.20 -3.05 14.83
N SER A 55 -0.92 -2.69 14.84
CA SER A 55 -0.39 -1.68 13.92
C SER A 55 -0.50 -2.12 12.47
N VAL A 56 -0.08 -3.36 12.18
CA VAL A 56 -0.16 -3.96 10.84
C VAL A 56 -1.61 -4.06 10.39
N MET A 57 -2.47 -4.61 11.24
CA MET A 57 -3.91 -4.76 10.95
C MET A 57 -4.57 -3.43 10.65
N ARG A 58 -4.33 -2.40 11.47
CA ARG A 58 -4.92 -1.06 11.24
C ARG A 58 -4.53 -0.51 9.87
N TYR A 59 -3.28 -0.70 9.44
CA TYR A 59 -2.83 -0.19 8.16
C TYR A 59 -3.49 -0.91 6.99
N PHE A 60 -3.42 -2.24 6.95
CA PHE A 60 -3.95 -3.02 5.83
C PHE A 60 -5.48 -3.14 5.82
N ASN A 61 -6.16 -2.93 6.96
CA ASN A 61 -7.63 -2.88 7.00
C ASN A 61 -8.22 -1.53 6.58
N GLN A 62 -7.43 -0.45 6.53
CA GLN A 62 -7.96 0.91 6.32
C GLN A 62 -7.17 1.68 5.26
N ALA A 63 -5.86 1.82 5.45
CA ALA A 63 -5.03 2.65 4.58
C ALA A 63 -4.75 2.02 3.22
N ALA A 64 -4.41 0.71 3.19
CA ALA A 64 -4.13 0.01 1.93
C ALA A 64 -5.36 -0.04 0.98
N PRO A 65 -6.59 -0.34 1.44
CA PRO A 65 -7.77 -0.27 0.58
C PRO A 65 -8.01 1.12 -0.01
N HIS A 66 -7.76 2.19 0.75
CA HIS A 66 -7.89 3.55 0.22
C HIS A 66 -6.84 3.88 -0.85
N HIS A 67 -5.63 3.33 -0.70
CA HIS A 67 -4.53 3.46 -1.66
C HIS A 67 -4.85 2.73 -2.96
N HIS A 68 -5.22 1.44 -2.90
CA HIS A 68 -5.66 0.73 -4.11
C HIS A 68 -6.84 1.45 -4.77
N ALA A 69 -7.81 1.94 -3.99
CA ALA A 69 -8.92 2.72 -4.55
C ALA A 69 -8.48 4.04 -5.22
N ASP A 70 -7.34 4.65 -4.83
CA ASP A 70 -6.81 5.84 -5.53
C ASP A 70 -6.30 5.46 -6.90
N GLU A 71 -5.67 4.29 -6.99
CA GLU A 71 -5.21 3.75 -8.26
C GLU A 71 -6.36 3.32 -9.16
N GLU A 72 -7.24 2.47 -8.64
CA GLU A 72 -8.28 1.80 -9.40
C GLU A 72 -9.36 2.75 -9.92
N HIS A 73 -9.80 3.70 -9.09
CA HIS A 73 -10.94 4.56 -9.44
C HIS A 73 -10.53 5.89 -10.08
N ASP A 74 -9.30 6.37 -9.83
CA ASP A 74 -8.87 7.70 -10.27
C ASP A 74 -7.62 7.64 -11.14
N LEU A 75 -6.48 7.16 -10.62
CA LEU A 75 -5.19 7.26 -11.32
C LEU A 75 -5.17 6.47 -12.63
N LEU A 76 -5.48 5.16 -12.59
CA LEU A 76 -5.39 4.28 -13.76
C LEU A 76 -6.42 4.65 -14.83
N PRO A 77 -7.70 4.96 -14.50
CA PRO A 77 -8.65 5.47 -15.50
C PRO A 77 -8.21 6.80 -16.12
N MET A 78 -7.70 7.74 -15.31
CA MET A 78 -7.23 9.04 -15.81
C MET A 78 -5.99 8.89 -16.71
N LEU A 79 -5.05 8.02 -16.34
CA LEU A 79 -3.90 7.64 -17.18
C LEU A 79 -4.37 7.04 -18.50
N THR A 80 -5.28 6.08 -18.46
CA THR A 80 -5.82 5.40 -19.65
C THR A 80 -6.50 6.39 -20.61
N ALA A 81 -7.22 7.39 -20.08
CA ALA A 81 -7.86 8.42 -20.89
C ALA A 81 -6.87 9.46 -21.49
N THR A 82 -5.69 9.62 -20.89
CA THR A 82 -4.72 10.66 -21.25
C THR A 82 -3.58 10.14 -22.12
N ALA A 83 -3.14 8.90 -21.86
CA ALA A 83 -1.96 8.31 -22.48
C ALA A 83 -2.17 8.06 -23.97
N THR A 84 -1.09 8.21 -24.74
CA THR A 84 -1.06 7.92 -26.18
C THR A 84 0.23 7.22 -26.55
N GLY A 85 0.28 6.58 -27.73
CA GLY A 85 1.50 5.93 -28.22
C GLY A 85 2.01 4.84 -27.29
N GLU A 86 3.30 4.89 -26.96
CA GLU A 86 3.96 3.90 -26.10
C GLU A 86 3.36 3.83 -24.69
N ASP A 87 2.98 4.97 -24.11
CA ASP A 87 2.36 5.02 -22.78
C ASP A 87 1.03 4.25 -22.74
N ALA A 88 0.22 4.41 -23.77
CA ALA A 88 -1.05 3.70 -23.89
C ALA A 88 -0.83 2.18 -24.02
N ALA A 89 0.20 1.76 -24.76
CA ALA A 89 0.56 0.35 -24.89
C ALA A 89 1.07 -0.25 -23.57
N VAL A 90 1.87 0.51 -22.80
CA VAL A 90 2.32 0.12 -21.45
C VAL A 90 1.11 -0.03 -20.52
N LEU A 91 0.20 0.93 -20.49
CA LEU A 91 -1.00 0.86 -19.64
C LEU A 91 -1.91 -0.30 -20.00
N GLN A 92 -2.11 -0.58 -21.29
CA GLN A 92 -2.92 -1.70 -21.75
C GLN A 92 -2.38 -3.04 -21.22
N LYS A 93 -1.06 -3.15 -21.08
CA LYS A 93 -0.42 -4.33 -20.50
C LYS A 93 -0.50 -4.33 -18.96
N LEU A 94 -0.11 -3.24 -18.32
CA LEU A 94 0.11 -3.23 -16.87
C LEU A 94 -1.18 -3.09 -16.06
N THR A 95 -2.19 -2.38 -16.57
CA THR A 95 -3.42 -2.11 -15.80
C THR A 95 -4.13 -3.41 -15.37
N PRO A 96 -4.39 -4.40 -16.25
CA PRO A 96 -5.00 -5.65 -15.83
C PRO A 96 -4.15 -6.43 -14.82
N GLU A 97 -2.83 -6.38 -14.93
CA GLU A 97 -1.91 -7.04 -14.00
C GLU A 97 -1.99 -6.40 -12.60
N ILE A 98 -1.95 -5.06 -12.52
CA ILE A 98 -2.06 -4.30 -11.26
C ILE A 98 -3.38 -4.61 -10.55
N LEU A 99 -4.50 -4.58 -11.28
CA LEU A 99 -5.83 -4.89 -10.71
C LEU A 99 -5.93 -6.33 -10.20
N ALA A 100 -5.35 -7.29 -10.93
CA ALA A 100 -5.31 -8.68 -10.49
C ALA A 100 -4.43 -8.86 -9.24
N GLU A 101 -3.31 -8.13 -9.16
CA GLU A 101 -2.42 -8.14 -8.00
C GLU A 101 -3.11 -7.58 -6.76
N HIS A 102 -3.87 -6.48 -6.86
CA HIS A 102 -4.68 -5.97 -5.74
C HIS A 102 -5.64 -7.02 -5.19
N GLN A 103 -6.36 -7.72 -6.06
CA GLN A 103 -7.27 -8.79 -5.64
C GLN A 103 -6.54 -9.96 -4.95
N GLN A 104 -5.34 -10.29 -5.44
CA GLN A 104 -4.50 -11.31 -4.80
C GLN A 104 -3.99 -10.84 -3.44
N MET A 105 -3.60 -9.57 -3.30
CA MET A 105 -3.22 -8.98 -2.02
C MET A 105 -4.37 -9.01 -1.02
N ASP A 106 -5.58 -8.65 -1.44
CA ASP A 106 -6.77 -8.69 -0.58
C ASP A 106 -7.05 -10.13 -0.09
N SER A 107 -6.90 -11.10 -0.98
CA SER A 107 -7.08 -12.52 -0.65
C SER A 107 -6.04 -13.03 0.36
N LEU A 108 -4.77 -12.69 0.15
CA LEU A 108 -3.69 -13.03 1.09
C LEU A 108 -3.86 -12.30 2.43
N TRP A 109 -4.29 -11.05 2.39
CA TRP A 109 -4.54 -10.25 3.58
C TRP A 109 -5.67 -10.84 4.43
N HIS A 110 -6.73 -11.40 3.82
CA HIS A 110 -7.78 -12.06 4.57
C HIS A 110 -7.24 -13.19 5.46
N SER A 111 -6.33 -14.03 4.94
CA SER A 111 -5.68 -15.09 5.72
C SER A 111 -4.80 -14.52 6.85
N LEU A 112 -3.95 -13.54 6.51
CA LEU A 112 -3.02 -12.92 7.46
C LEU A 112 -3.76 -12.16 8.57
N ASN A 113 -4.84 -11.46 8.26
CA ASN A 113 -5.61 -10.70 9.24
C ASN A 113 -6.22 -11.61 10.31
N LEU A 114 -6.66 -12.82 9.95
CA LEU A 114 -7.14 -13.81 10.93
C LEU A 114 -6.01 -14.28 11.85
N GLN A 115 -4.85 -14.60 11.29
CA GLN A 115 -3.66 -15.00 12.04
C GLN A 115 -3.19 -13.90 13.01
N LEU A 116 -3.15 -12.65 12.54
CA LEU A 116 -2.78 -11.50 13.36
C LEU A 116 -3.81 -11.18 14.44
N THR A 117 -5.09 -11.51 14.23
CA THR A 117 -6.13 -11.34 15.27
C THR A 117 -5.82 -12.21 16.48
N HIS A 118 -5.42 -13.47 16.29
CA HIS A 118 -5.03 -14.34 17.40
C HIS A 118 -3.82 -13.79 18.18
N ILE A 119 -2.83 -13.23 17.48
CA ILE A 119 -1.69 -12.56 18.13
C ILE A 119 -2.15 -11.31 18.88
N ALA A 120 -3.01 -10.49 18.28
CA ALA A 120 -3.54 -9.26 18.87
C ALA A 120 -4.37 -9.53 20.13
N ASP A 121 -5.11 -10.63 20.15
CA ASP A 121 -5.95 -11.05 21.29
C ASP A 121 -5.15 -11.76 22.40
N GLY A 122 -3.84 -11.95 22.22
CA GLY A 122 -2.97 -12.55 23.23
C GLY A 122 -3.07 -14.07 23.31
N GLU A 123 -3.53 -14.73 22.25
CA GLU A 123 -3.69 -16.19 22.25
C GLU A 123 -2.34 -16.92 22.30
N ALA A 124 -2.34 -18.10 22.91
CA ALA A 124 -1.11 -18.89 23.17
C ALA A 124 -0.92 -20.08 22.21
N ALA A 125 -1.84 -20.32 21.26
CA ALA A 125 -1.82 -21.50 20.39
C ALA A 125 -0.89 -21.34 19.19
N ILE A 126 0.22 -22.08 19.14
CA ILE A 126 1.22 -22.03 18.05
C ILE A 126 0.91 -23.10 16.98
N PRO A 127 1.16 -22.84 15.68
CA PRO A 127 1.69 -21.60 15.10
C PRO A 127 0.63 -20.52 14.90
N LEU A 128 0.93 -19.31 15.35
CA LEU A 128 0.04 -18.14 15.26
C LEU A 128 0.18 -17.37 13.93
N LEU A 129 1.31 -17.53 13.23
CA LEU A 129 1.62 -16.81 11.99
C LEU A 129 2.37 -17.72 11.00
N SER A 130 1.87 -17.79 9.77
CA SER A 130 2.41 -18.57 8.67
C SER A 130 3.56 -17.79 8.00
N ALA A 131 4.77 -18.35 8.07
CA ALA A 131 5.92 -17.81 7.35
C ALA A 131 5.70 -17.79 5.82
N GLN A 132 4.96 -18.78 5.30
CA GLN A 132 4.62 -18.84 3.88
C GLN A 132 3.70 -17.68 3.47
N ASP A 133 2.65 -17.40 4.26
CA ASP A 133 1.68 -16.34 3.94
C ASP A 133 2.36 -14.97 4.00
N VAL A 134 3.17 -14.73 5.03
CA VAL A 134 3.97 -13.48 5.16
C VAL A 134 4.93 -13.32 3.98
N GLN A 135 5.61 -14.38 3.57
CA GLN A 135 6.51 -14.34 2.41
C GLN A 135 5.74 -14.05 1.11
N GLN A 136 4.62 -14.74 0.87
CA GLN A 136 3.80 -14.52 -0.34
C GLN A 136 3.29 -13.08 -0.41
N PHE A 137 2.76 -12.56 0.71
CA PHE A 137 2.25 -11.20 0.82
C PHE A 137 3.35 -10.15 0.65
N SER A 138 4.52 -10.37 1.25
CA SER A 138 5.66 -9.45 1.12
C SER A 138 6.21 -9.45 -0.31
N THR A 139 6.29 -10.61 -0.96
CA THR A 139 6.76 -10.73 -2.34
C THR A 139 5.85 -9.99 -3.31
N ILE A 140 4.53 -10.20 -3.24
CA ILE A 140 3.60 -9.57 -4.18
C ILE A 140 3.61 -8.04 -4.02
N TYR A 141 3.60 -7.52 -2.80
CA TYR A 141 3.69 -6.06 -2.58
C TYR A 141 5.00 -5.50 -3.11
N ALA A 142 6.13 -6.18 -2.88
CA ALA A 142 7.43 -5.71 -3.37
C ALA A 142 7.45 -5.60 -4.90
N SER A 143 7.03 -6.64 -5.63
CA SER A 143 7.00 -6.62 -7.10
C SER A 143 5.98 -5.64 -7.66
N HIS A 144 4.84 -5.50 -6.97
CA HIS A 144 3.78 -4.59 -7.38
C HIS A 144 4.19 -3.12 -7.23
N MET A 145 4.69 -2.72 -6.05
CA MET A 145 5.17 -1.36 -5.83
C MET A 145 6.34 -1.01 -6.77
N GLU A 146 7.23 -1.97 -7.07
CA GLU A 146 8.31 -1.75 -8.05
C GLU A 146 7.74 -1.43 -9.44
N LYS A 147 6.73 -2.16 -9.88
CA LYS A 147 6.05 -1.93 -11.17
C LYS A 147 5.43 -0.53 -11.23
N GLU A 148 4.71 -0.13 -10.18
CA GLU A 148 4.05 1.17 -10.13
C GLU A 148 5.06 2.33 -10.03
N GLU A 149 6.08 2.19 -9.20
CA GLU A 149 7.13 3.20 -9.02
C GLU A 149 8.01 3.34 -10.27
N THR A 150 8.13 2.28 -11.08
CA THR A 150 8.91 2.29 -12.34
C THR A 150 8.11 2.85 -13.50
N TRP A 151 6.83 2.50 -13.63
CA TRP A 151 6.05 2.77 -14.84
C TRP A 151 4.90 3.74 -14.62
N ILE A 152 4.08 3.52 -13.60
CA ILE A 152 2.81 4.24 -13.42
C ILE A 152 3.04 5.64 -12.86
N ALA A 153 3.74 5.76 -11.73
CA ALA A 153 3.99 7.04 -11.08
C ALA A 153 4.82 8.01 -11.94
N PRO A 154 5.90 7.58 -12.63
CA PRO A 154 6.63 8.45 -13.54
C PRO A 154 5.80 8.89 -14.76
N MET A 155 4.96 8.00 -15.30
CA MET A 155 4.06 8.33 -16.40
C MET A 155 3.06 9.42 -15.97
N ALA A 156 2.39 9.25 -14.84
CA ALA A 156 1.44 10.23 -14.31
C ALA A 156 2.09 11.61 -14.12
N LYS A 157 3.29 11.65 -13.51
CA LYS A 157 4.06 12.90 -13.35
C LYS A 157 4.40 13.58 -14.66
N ARG A 158 4.59 12.82 -15.73
CA ARG A 158 4.98 13.34 -17.05
C ARG A 158 3.78 13.80 -17.88
N ILE A 159 2.66 13.09 -17.83
CA ILE A 159 1.54 13.31 -18.76
C ILE A 159 0.37 14.10 -18.17
N PHE A 160 0.20 14.11 -16.84
CA PHE A 160 -0.88 14.88 -16.24
C PHE A 160 -0.57 16.37 -16.20
N ASN A 161 -1.57 17.17 -16.55
CA ASN A 161 -1.55 18.61 -16.33
C ASN A 161 -1.94 18.98 -14.87
N GLU A 162 -1.88 20.27 -14.54
CA GLU A 162 -2.20 20.77 -13.19
C GLU A 162 -3.64 20.44 -12.75
N GLN A 163 -4.62 20.57 -13.66
CA GLN A 163 -6.02 20.28 -13.36
C GLN A 163 -6.23 18.80 -13.03
N GLN A 164 -5.56 17.91 -13.76
CA GLN A 164 -5.60 16.46 -13.53
C GLN A 164 -4.98 16.08 -12.18
N MET A 165 -3.83 16.70 -11.83
CA MET A 165 -3.23 16.51 -10.51
C MET A 165 -4.15 17.01 -9.38
N GLN A 166 -4.81 18.16 -9.55
CA GLN A 166 -5.79 18.67 -8.58
C GLN A 166 -7.01 17.75 -8.45
N GLN A 167 -7.54 17.25 -9.58
CA GLN A 167 -8.65 16.32 -9.58
C GLN A 167 -8.32 15.04 -8.82
N LEU A 168 -7.14 14.44 -9.09
CA LEU A 168 -6.67 13.26 -8.39
C LEU A 168 -6.53 13.55 -6.89
N GLY A 169 -5.83 14.62 -6.51
CA GLY A 169 -5.65 15.02 -5.11
C GLY A 169 -6.98 15.21 -4.35
N ALA A 170 -7.95 15.88 -4.97
CA ALA A 170 -9.27 16.10 -4.37
C ALA A 170 -10.04 14.78 -4.16
N ALA A 171 -10.00 13.86 -5.14
CA ALA A 171 -10.60 12.53 -4.99
C ALA A 171 -9.96 11.73 -3.85
N MET A 172 -8.62 11.79 -3.75
CA MET A 172 -7.88 11.17 -2.65
C MET A 172 -8.31 11.74 -1.29
N GLN A 173 -8.45 13.07 -1.15
CA GLN A 173 -8.93 13.73 0.08
C GLN A 173 -10.34 13.30 0.46
N GLN A 174 -11.26 13.32 -0.51
CA GLN A 174 -12.65 12.94 -0.31
C GLN A 174 -12.76 11.51 0.23
N ARG A 175 -11.94 10.57 -0.28
CA ARG A 175 -11.94 9.19 0.22
C ARG A 175 -11.53 9.07 1.68
N ARG A 176 -10.72 10.02 2.19
CA ARG A 176 -10.34 10.10 3.61
C ARG A 176 -11.28 10.96 4.45
N GLY A 177 -12.39 11.46 3.88
CA GLY A 177 -13.33 12.33 4.58
C GLY A 177 -12.75 13.71 4.93
N ILE A 178 -11.68 14.12 4.25
CA ILE A 178 -11.06 15.44 4.44
C ILE A 178 -11.77 16.42 3.51
N SER A 179 -12.49 17.40 4.08
CA SER A 179 -13.09 18.48 3.30
C SER A 179 -11.99 19.39 2.73
N ALA A 180 -12.18 19.85 1.49
CA ALA A 180 -11.32 20.84 0.84
C ALA A 180 -11.37 22.20 1.54
#